data_AF-A0A7W0WFC8-F1
#
_entry.id   AF-A0A7W0WFC8-F1
#
_cell.length_a   1.000
_cell.length_b   1.000
_cell.length_c   1.000
_cell.angle_alpha   90.00
_cell.angle_beta   90.00
_cell.angle_gamma   90.00
#
_symmetry.space_group_name_H-M   'P 1'
#
loop_
_entity.id
_entity.type
_entity.pdbx_description
1 polymer ?
#
loop_
_entity_poly.entity_id
_entity_poly.type
_entity_poly.pdbx_seq_one_letter_code
_entity_poly.pdbx_strand_id
1 'polypeptide(L)'
;MGKRSDRRKFRRRRRWAGFFLLLSLALMVSSVMLIRDMMSPDLQTTASGSVDKVGVARVASVRVADAPEPASGQKEDRAEFVAAEEEDTKTPAEKNKVDTEARQKADEKEAARDQASQTAKEPDQKSEPKTSAIPTPRTDDLWMSIPAIGLYDNYVTNTGDFSAMDYGAIKLPETGFPWQDNANTYIAAHRLGWPGTASHHQFYDLPLLAKGDVIYLGDVNGTTYTYKVSGFKEITANETWVTAPQAGRDMVSLQTCIENFGDYWTMGPNWYVRYIVQADRVSVDAAT
;
A
#
# COMPACT_ATOMS: atom_id res chain seq x y z
N MET A 1 21.77 -90.56 -14.50
CA MET A 1 22.38 -90.09 -13.23
C MET A 1 22.68 -88.59 -13.32
N GLY A 2 21.75 -87.73 -12.88
CA GLY A 2 21.92 -86.27 -12.83
C GLY A 2 22.58 -85.83 -11.52
N LYS A 3 23.70 -85.10 -11.61
CA LYS A 3 24.63 -84.80 -10.52
C LYS A 3 24.01 -83.82 -9.50
N ARG A 4 24.07 -84.20 -8.22
CA ARG A 4 23.64 -83.49 -6.98
C ARG A 4 24.33 -82.12 -6.70
N SER A 5 25.03 -81.53 -7.66
CA SER A 5 25.96 -80.40 -7.44
C SER A 5 25.29 -79.00 -7.49
N ASP A 6 24.24 -78.81 -8.28
CA ASP A 6 23.73 -77.45 -8.56
C ASP A 6 22.76 -76.88 -7.50
N ARG A 7 22.22 -77.71 -6.60
CA ARG A 7 21.28 -77.25 -5.56
C ARG A 7 21.93 -76.44 -4.43
N ARG A 8 23.26 -76.49 -4.24
CA ARG A 8 23.94 -75.78 -3.15
C ARG A 8 24.31 -74.32 -3.50
N LYS A 9 24.49 -73.98 -4.78
CA LYS A 9 24.84 -72.61 -5.21
C LYS A 9 23.63 -71.65 -5.20
N PHE A 10 22.42 -72.16 -5.41
CA PHE A 10 21.21 -71.33 -5.42
C PHE A 10 20.74 -70.86 -4.03
N ARG A 11 21.02 -71.64 -2.97
CA ARG A 11 20.65 -71.27 -1.59
C ARG A 11 21.53 -70.17 -0.97
N ARG A 12 22.77 -69.99 -1.44
CA ARG A 12 23.69 -68.95 -0.91
C ARG A 12 23.37 -67.56 -1.45
N ARG A 13 23.00 -67.44 -2.74
CA ARG A 13 22.62 -66.16 -3.37
C ARG A 13 21.33 -65.56 -2.81
N ARG A 14 20.34 -66.41 -2.45
CA ARG A 14 19.06 -65.97 -1.89
C ARG A 14 19.19 -65.39 -0.46
N ARG A 15 20.16 -65.87 0.33
CA ARG A 15 20.44 -65.34 1.67
C ARG A 15 21.17 -63.99 1.62
N TRP A 16 21.99 -63.75 0.60
CA TRP A 16 22.67 -62.47 0.42
C TRP A 16 21.74 -61.40 -0.15
N ALA A 17 20.89 -61.74 -1.13
CA ALA A 17 19.90 -60.81 -1.65
C ALA A 17 18.89 -60.35 -0.58
N GLY A 18 18.43 -61.26 0.29
CA GLY A 18 17.55 -60.89 1.42
C GLY A 18 18.24 -60.01 2.47
N PHE A 19 19.53 -60.21 2.71
CA PHE A 19 20.30 -59.39 3.65
C PHE A 19 20.49 -57.95 3.13
N PHE A 20 20.80 -57.78 1.84
CA PHE A 20 20.93 -56.45 1.23
C PHE A 20 19.60 -55.70 1.18
N LEU A 21 18.48 -56.40 0.98
CA LEU A 21 17.14 -55.80 0.94
C LEU A 21 16.66 -55.35 2.33
N LEU A 22 16.98 -56.13 3.38
CA LEU A 22 16.71 -55.72 4.77
C LEU A 22 17.63 -54.58 5.23
N LEU A 23 18.90 -54.57 4.81
CA LEU A 23 19.83 -53.49 5.10
C LEU A 23 19.42 -52.18 4.40
N SER A 24 18.95 -52.23 3.15
CA SER A 24 18.44 -51.04 2.46
C SER A 24 17.15 -50.50 3.08
N LEU A 25 16.26 -51.38 3.54
CA LEU A 25 15.03 -50.97 4.23
C LEU A 25 15.36 -50.34 5.59
N ALA A 26 16.30 -50.91 6.35
CA ALA A 26 16.76 -50.34 7.62
C ALA A 26 17.41 -48.96 7.43
N LEU A 27 18.22 -48.79 6.38
CA LEU A 27 18.83 -47.48 6.05
C LEU A 27 17.79 -46.45 5.60
N MET A 28 16.76 -46.82 4.82
CA MET A 28 15.65 -45.91 4.51
C MET A 28 14.87 -45.50 5.74
N VAL A 29 14.53 -46.44 6.62
CA VAL A 29 13.78 -46.14 7.86
C VAL A 29 14.62 -45.28 8.80
N SER A 30 15.92 -45.55 8.97
CA SER A 30 16.83 -44.67 9.72
C SER A 30 16.97 -43.30 9.07
N SER A 31 17.00 -43.21 7.74
CA SER A 31 17.09 -41.91 7.04
C SER A 31 15.82 -41.09 7.23
N VAL A 32 14.63 -41.71 7.21
CA VAL A 32 13.36 -41.04 7.48
C VAL A 32 13.22 -40.65 8.96
N MET A 33 13.72 -41.46 9.91
CA MET A 33 13.72 -41.10 11.32
C MET A 33 14.69 -39.96 11.64
N LEU A 34 15.87 -39.91 11.00
CA LEU A 34 16.81 -38.79 11.13
C LEU A 34 16.29 -37.49 10.49
N ILE A 35 15.50 -37.58 9.41
CA ILE A 35 14.84 -36.41 8.80
C ILE A 35 13.68 -35.91 9.67
N ARG A 36 12.99 -36.82 10.39
CA ARG A 36 11.90 -36.46 11.32
C ARG A 36 12.41 -35.83 12.62
N ASP A 37 13.57 -36.28 13.13
CA ASP A 37 14.24 -35.64 14.29
C ASP A 37 14.92 -34.31 13.92
N MET A 38 15.22 -34.07 12.64
CA MET A 38 15.69 -32.75 12.15
C MET A 38 14.54 -31.76 11.88
N MET A 39 13.29 -32.19 12.05
CA MET A 39 12.09 -31.37 11.79
C MET A 39 11.09 -31.48 12.94
N SER A 40 11.54 -31.11 14.14
CA SER A 40 10.68 -30.56 15.18
C SER A 40 11.24 -29.18 15.58
N PRO A 41 10.39 -28.14 15.72
CA PRO A 41 10.84 -26.78 15.95
C PRO A 41 10.98 -26.55 17.46
N ASP A 42 12.19 -26.27 17.94
CA ASP A 42 12.41 -25.32 19.02
C ASP A 42 13.90 -25.01 19.21
N LEU A 43 14.23 -23.72 19.00
CA LEU A 43 15.29 -22.92 19.66
C LEU A 43 16.76 -23.39 19.46
N GLN A 44 17.75 -22.59 19.03
CA GLN A 44 17.89 -21.15 18.84
C GLN A 44 19.32 -20.86 18.29
N THR A 45 19.51 -19.70 17.65
CA THR A 45 20.74 -18.85 17.76
C THR A 45 21.99 -19.35 16.99
N THR A 46 22.33 -18.80 15.81
CA THR A 46 23.04 -17.52 15.64
C THR A 46 23.26 -17.23 14.14
N ALA A 47 23.49 -15.95 13.82
CA ALA A 47 24.00 -15.41 12.56
C ALA A 47 22.96 -15.15 11.45
N SER A 48 22.09 -14.17 11.70
CA SER A 48 21.62 -13.28 10.63
C SER A 48 21.97 -11.85 11.06
N GLY A 49 22.62 -11.11 10.16
CA GLY A 49 23.07 -9.75 10.42
C GLY A 49 21.90 -8.88 10.84
N SER A 50 22.10 -8.20 11.97
CA SER A 50 21.17 -7.19 12.46
C SER A 50 21.07 -6.07 11.43
N VAL A 51 19.96 -6.01 10.70
CA VAL A 51 19.39 -4.70 10.39
C VAL A 51 18.61 -4.36 11.64
N ASP A 52 19.21 -3.53 12.49
CA ASP A 52 18.52 -2.97 13.65
C ASP A 52 17.30 -2.21 13.13
N LYS A 53 16.14 -2.86 13.13
CA LYS A 53 14.86 -2.16 13.21
C LYS A 53 14.84 -1.52 14.59
N VAL A 54 15.45 -0.34 14.68
CA VAL A 54 15.22 0.59 15.77
C VAL A 54 13.73 0.92 15.69
N GLY A 55 12.92 0.18 16.44
CA GLY A 55 11.53 0.52 16.66
C GLY A 55 11.52 1.88 17.33
N VAL A 56 11.24 2.93 16.56
CA VAL A 56 11.08 4.27 17.10
C VAL A 56 9.82 4.21 17.95
N ALA A 57 9.99 4.29 19.27
CA ALA A 57 8.89 4.29 20.21
C ALA A 57 8.09 5.59 20.02
N ARG A 58 6.94 5.47 19.36
CA ARG A 58 5.99 6.57 19.18
C ARG A 58 5.39 6.95 20.53
N VAL A 59 5.21 8.25 20.77
CA VAL A 59 4.37 8.72 21.89
C VAL A 59 2.93 8.27 21.61
N ALA A 60 2.31 7.56 22.55
CA ALA A 60 0.97 7.02 22.36
C ALA A 60 -0.01 8.16 22.01
N SER A 61 -0.44 8.21 20.75
CA SER A 61 -1.49 9.12 20.32
C SER A 61 -2.80 8.67 20.93
N VAL A 62 -3.46 9.57 21.66
CA VAL A 62 -4.78 9.34 22.23
C VAL A 62 -5.78 9.22 21.06
N ARG A 63 -6.47 8.06 20.98
CA ARG A 63 -7.66 7.74 20.13
C ARG A 63 -7.45 7.08 18.76
N VAL A 64 -6.75 5.95 18.68
CA VAL A 64 -7.10 4.90 17.69
C VAL A 64 -8.12 3.90 18.27
N ALA A 65 -8.18 3.77 19.60
CA ALA A 65 -9.07 2.85 20.31
C ALA A 65 -10.55 3.30 20.37
N ASP A 66 -10.86 4.55 20.03
CA ASP A 66 -12.24 5.09 20.01
C ASP A 66 -12.84 5.11 18.58
N ALA A 67 -12.10 4.65 17.57
CA ALA A 67 -12.63 4.51 16.22
C ALA A 67 -13.65 3.34 16.21
N PRO A 68 -14.88 3.54 15.68
CA PRO A 68 -15.85 2.46 15.64
C PRO A 68 -15.28 1.27 14.84
N GLU A 69 -15.39 0.06 15.41
CA GLU A 69 -15.03 -1.17 14.71
C GLU A 69 -15.80 -1.26 13.38
N PRO A 70 -15.18 -1.78 12.31
CA PRO A 70 -15.87 -1.96 11.05
C PRO A 70 -17.08 -2.88 11.26
N ALA A 71 -18.26 -2.40 10.87
CA ALA A 71 -19.47 -3.21 10.85
C ALA A 71 -19.25 -4.39 9.89
N SER A 72 -18.90 -5.55 10.44
CA SER A 72 -18.88 -6.80 9.70
C SER A 72 -20.32 -7.20 9.37
N GLY A 73 -20.76 -6.86 8.17
CA GLY A 73 -22.03 -7.36 7.64
C GLY A 73 -22.70 -6.43 6.66
N GLN A 74 -22.30 -6.51 5.39
CA GLN A 74 -23.19 -6.26 4.26
C GLN A 74 -22.68 -7.02 3.04
N LYS A 75 -22.95 -8.33 3.05
CA LYS A 75 -23.34 -9.00 1.80
C LYS A 75 -24.74 -8.48 1.49
N GLU A 76 -24.94 -8.08 0.24
CA GLU A 76 -26.15 -7.45 -0.32
C GLU A 76 -26.13 -5.92 -0.28
N ASP A 77 -25.32 -5.33 -1.15
CA ASP A 77 -25.86 -4.35 -2.10
C ASP A 77 -25.11 -4.42 -3.43
N ARG A 78 -25.64 -5.27 -4.32
CA ARG A 78 -25.21 -5.44 -5.72
C ARG A 78 -26.15 -4.67 -6.66
N ALA A 79 -26.86 -3.67 -6.17
CA ALA A 79 -27.94 -3.05 -6.95
C ALA A 79 -28.11 -1.55 -6.67
N GLU A 80 -27.02 -0.77 -6.66
CA GLU A 80 -27.15 0.70 -6.72
C GLU A 80 -26.03 1.41 -7.50
N PHE A 81 -25.42 0.71 -8.46
CA PHE A 81 -24.55 1.31 -9.47
C PHE A 81 -25.14 1.08 -10.88
N VAL A 82 -26.44 1.36 -11.03
CA VAL A 82 -27.13 1.36 -12.33
C VAL A 82 -28.01 2.61 -12.41
N ALA A 83 -27.37 3.77 -12.36
CA ALA A 83 -28.01 5.06 -12.62
C ALA A 83 -26.97 6.07 -13.13
N ALA A 84 -26.20 5.66 -14.14
CA ALA A 84 -25.48 6.57 -15.03
C ALA A 84 -25.43 6.01 -16.48
N GLU A 85 -26.28 5.03 -16.78
CA GLU A 85 -26.59 4.58 -18.15
C GLU A 85 -27.61 5.53 -18.78
N GLU A 86 -27.19 6.76 -19.10
CA GLU A 86 -27.86 7.53 -20.16
C GLU A 86 -26.93 8.60 -20.76
N GLU A 87 -25.71 8.21 -21.14
CA GLU A 87 -24.97 8.95 -22.17
C GLU A 87 -24.04 8.02 -22.96
N ASP A 88 -24.56 6.88 -23.40
CA ASP A 88 -23.99 6.14 -24.53
C ASP A 88 -24.78 6.50 -25.79
N THR A 89 -24.12 7.18 -26.73
CA THR A 89 -24.19 6.94 -28.19
C THR A 89 -23.53 8.08 -28.97
N LYS A 90 -22.19 8.19 -28.96
CA LYS A 90 -21.47 8.93 -30.00
C LYS A 90 -20.19 8.21 -30.46
N THR A 91 -20.05 8.07 -31.77
CA THR A 91 -18.97 7.34 -32.45
C THR A 91 -17.58 8.00 -32.30
N PRO A 92 -16.47 7.22 -32.41
CA PRO A 92 -15.09 7.70 -32.20
C PRO A 92 -14.62 8.86 -33.08
N ALA A 93 -15.30 9.14 -34.20
CA ALA A 93 -14.96 10.23 -35.11
C ALA A 93 -15.44 11.62 -34.62
N GLU A 94 -16.30 11.69 -33.60
CA GLU A 94 -16.88 12.96 -33.12
C GLU A 94 -16.17 13.50 -31.85
N LYS A 95 -15.38 12.68 -31.14
CA LYS A 95 -14.51 13.14 -30.04
C LYS A 95 -13.32 13.99 -30.53
N ASN A 96 -12.86 13.79 -31.77
CA ASN A 96 -11.74 14.56 -32.33
C ASN A 96 -12.07 16.00 -32.77
N LYS A 97 -13.33 16.44 -32.71
CA LYS A 97 -13.70 17.84 -33.00
C LYS A 97 -13.85 18.70 -31.74
N VAL A 98 -14.12 18.10 -30.58
CA VAL A 98 -14.26 18.82 -29.30
C VAL A 98 -12.89 19.25 -28.75
N ASP A 99 -11.83 18.50 -29.03
CA ASP A 99 -10.46 18.80 -28.61
C ASP A 99 -9.78 19.94 -29.41
N THR A 100 -10.36 20.36 -30.54
CA THR A 100 -9.82 21.48 -31.34
C THR A 100 -10.39 22.84 -30.88
N GLU A 101 -11.60 22.87 -30.32
CA GLU A 101 -12.25 24.11 -29.85
C GLU A 101 -11.89 24.45 -28.39
N ALA A 102 -11.50 23.47 -27.57
CA ALA A 102 -10.99 23.71 -26.21
C ALA A 102 -9.56 24.28 -26.20
N ARG A 103 -8.76 23.99 -27.23
CA ARG A 103 -7.40 24.55 -27.41
C ARG A 103 -7.40 26.01 -27.86
N GLN A 104 -8.43 26.48 -28.55
CA GLN A 104 -8.50 27.88 -29.02
C GLN A 104 -9.06 28.88 -27.97
N LYS A 105 -9.66 28.40 -26.87
CA LYS A 105 -10.10 29.27 -25.75
C LYS A 105 -9.08 29.42 -24.62
N ALA A 106 -8.00 28.64 -24.63
CA ALA A 106 -6.90 28.78 -23.67
C ALA A 106 -5.91 29.89 -24.10
N ASP A 107 -5.66 30.04 -25.39
CA ASP A 107 -4.65 30.97 -25.94
C ASP A 107 -5.09 32.45 -25.95
N GLU A 108 -6.39 32.77 -25.83
CA GLU A 108 -6.88 34.17 -25.73
C GLU A 108 -6.89 34.74 -24.30
N LYS A 109 -6.68 33.92 -23.26
CA LYS A 109 -6.70 34.39 -21.86
C LYS A 109 -5.29 34.65 -21.29
N GLU A 110 -4.26 34.24 -22.01
CA GLU A 110 -2.85 34.40 -21.62
C GLU A 110 -2.24 35.72 -22.14
N ALA A 111 -2.84 36.35 -23.17
CA ALA A 111 -2.38 37.64 -23.72
C ALA A 111 -2.88 38.90 -22.96
N ALA A 112 -3.71 38.75 -21.91
CA ALA A 112 -4.30 39.87 -21.17
C ALA A 112 -3.76 40.06 -19.73
N ARG A 113 -2.75 39.29 -19.30
CA ARG A 113 -2.18 39.37 -17.94
C ARG A 113 -0.82 40.07 -17.86
N ASP A 114 -0.18 40.37 -19.00
CA ASP A 114 1.16 40.98 -19.04
C ASP A 114 1.18 42.52 -18.99
N GLN A 115 0.04 43.18 -18.81
CA GLN A 115 0.00 44.64 -18.63
C GLN A 115 -0.96 45.07 -17.51
N ALA A 116 -0.60 44.81 -16.26
CA ALA A 116 -1.14 45.55 -15.11
C ALA A 116 -0.15 45.56 -13.94
N SER A 117 0.85 46.41 -14.10
CA SER A 117 1.41 47.27 -13.06
C SER A 117 2.20 46.64 -11.90
N GLN A 118 3.51 46.70 -12.08
CA GLN A 118 4.44 47.08 -11.02
C GLN A 118 4.05 48.45 -10.41
N THR A 119 4.44 48.62 -9.15
CA THR A 119 4.55 49.88 -8.37
C THR A 119 3.31 50.34 -7.59
N ALA A 120 3.26 50.01 -6.29
CA ALA A 120 3.18 51.00 -5.20
C ALA A 120 3.45 50.34 -3.84
N LYS A 121 4.11 51.10 -2.95
CA LYS A 121 4.65 50.71 -1.64
C LYS A 121 3.58 50.67 -0.54
N GLU A 122 3.87 49.86 0.48
CA GLU A 122 3.30 49.80 1.84
C GLU A 122 3.26 51.17 2.57
N PRO A 123 2.44 51.37 3.64
CA PRO A 123 2.74 50.74 4.94
C PRO A 123 1.55 50.33 5.84
N ASP A 124 1.81 49.25 6.60
CA ASP A 124 1.53 49.00 8.02
C ASP A 124 0.09 49.08 8.56
N GLN A 125 -0.47 47.91 8.93
CA GLN A 125 -1.32 47.76 10.12
C GLN A 125 -1.39 46.30 10.60
N LYS A 126 -0.54 46.01 11.58
CA LYS A 126 -0.70 45.06 12.69
C LYS A 126 -1.98 44.21 12.72
N SER A 127 -1.86 42.97 12.27
CA SER A 127 -2.66 41.85 12.76
C SER A 127 -1.74 40.64 12.92
N GLU A 128 -1.43 40.25 14.14
CA GLU A 128 -0.84 38.93 14.42
C GLU A 128 -1.89 37.86 14.07
N PRO A 129 -1.57 36.85 13.25
CA PRO A 129 -2.19 35.55 13.40
C PRO A 129 -1.20 34.69 14.18
N LYS A 130 -1.56 34.31 15.40
CA LYS A 130 -0.95 33.14 16.04
C LYS A 130 -1.42 31.89 15.30
N THR A 131 -0.84 31.63 14.13
CA THR A 131 -0.79 30.27 13.60
C THR A 131 0.22 29.55 14.47
N SER A 132 -0.25 28.74 15.41
CA SER A 132 0.62 27.75 16.04
C SER A 132 1.06 26.82 14.91
N ALA A 133 2.24 27.06 14.34
CA ALA A 133 2.81 26.21 13.31
C ALA A 133 2.88 24.78 13.86
N ILE A 134 2.40 23.81 13.08
CA ILE A 134 2.49 22.39 13.47
C ILE A 134 3.97 22.08 13.66
N PRO A 135 4.39 21.60 14.85
CA PRO A 135 5.81 21.36 15.09
C PRO A 135 6.31 20.25 14.17
N THR A 136 7.40 20.53 13.44
CA THR A 136 8.09 19.51 12.65
C THR A 136 8.61 18.41 13.59
N PRO A 137 8.28 17.13 13.34
CA PRO A 137 8.75 16.03 14.18
C PRO A 137 10.25 15.80 14.07
N ARG A 138 10.82 15.12 15.07
CA ARG A 138 12.26 14.84 15.11
C ARG A 138 12.71 13.88 14.01
N THR A 139 11.81 13.03 13.54
CA THR A 139 12.04 12.05 12.49
C THR A 139 10.89 12.07 11.49
N ASP A 140 11.14 11.50 10.33
CA ASP A 140 10.18 11.37 9.24
C ASP A 140 9.24 10.16 9.41
N ASP A 141 9.19 9.57 10.61
CA ASP A 141 8.38 8.39 10.89
C ASP A 141 6.89 8.71 10.82
N LEU A 142 6.16 7.88 10.07
CA LEU A 142 4.77 8.07 9.75
C LEU A 142 3.99 6.77 9.96
N TRP A 143 2.82 6.87 10.58
CA TRP A 143 1.87 5.76 10.75
C TRP A 143 0.54 6.12 10.12
N MET A 144 -0.18 5.12 9.63
CA MET A 144 -1.46 5.27 8.96
C MET A 144 -2.51 4.33 9.55
N SER A 145 -3.71 4.87 9.77
CA SER A 145 -4.90 4.10 10.15
C SER A 145 -6.08 4.49 9.25
N ILE A 146 -6.81 3.49 8.78
CA ILE A 146 -8.01 3.63 7.94
C ILE A 146 -9.08 2.67 8.48
N PRO A 147 -9.91 3.11 9.44
CA PRO A 147 -10.85 2.22 10.14
C PRO A 147 -11.85 1.50 9.23
N ALA A 148 -12.33 2.20 8.18
CA ALA A 148 -13.32 1.66 7.24
C ALA A 148 -12.89 0.37 6.53
N ILE A 149 -11.57 0.15 6.42
CA ILE A 149 -10.98 -1.06 5.81
C ILE A 149 -10.09 -1.83 6.79
N GLY A 150 -10.26 -1.60 8.10
CA GLY A 150 -9.60 -2.37 9.16
C GLY A 150 -8.09 -2.17 9.29
N LEU A 151 -7.53 -1.09 8.74
CA LEU A 151 -6.10 -0.79 8.86
C LEU A 151 -5.84 0.09 10.08
N TYR A 152 -4.92 -0.34 10.95
CA TYR A 152 -4.60 0.40 12.17
C TYR A 152 -3.09 0.43 12.39
N ASP A 153 -2.57 1.61 12.70
CA ASP A 153 -1.18 1.87 13.10
C ASP A 153 -0.13 1.22 12.18
N ASN A 154 -0.40 1.24 10.88
CA ASN A 154 0.50 0.70 9.88
C ASN A 154 1.65 1.68 9.64
N TYR A 155 2.89 1.24 9.86
CA TYR A 155 4.06 2.06 9.58
C TYR A 155 4.19 2.32 8.07
N VAL A 156 4.53 3.55 7.72
CA VAL A 156 4.73 4.02 6.35
C VAL A 156 6.18 4.45 6.18
N THR A 157 6.94 3.71 5.37
CA THR A 157 8.37 3.97 5.19
C THR A 157 8.59 5.12 4.22
N ASN A 158 9.36 6.15 4.59
CA ASN A 158 9.70 7.24 3.67
C ASN A 158 10.84 6.82 2.72
N THR A 159 10.51 6.34 1.52
CA THR A 159 11.51 5.86 0.55
C THR A 159 10.97 5.85 -0.88
N GLY A 160 11.83 6.10 -1.86
CA GLY A 160 11.53 5.96 -3.28
C GLY A 160 11.88 4.58 -3.84
N ASP A 161 12.40 3.68 -2.99
CA ASP A 161 12.70 2.31 -3.38
C ASP A 161 11.42 1.46 -3.33
N PHE A 162 10.88 1.15 -4.50
CA PHE A 162 9.67 0.33 -4.63
C PHE A 162 9.80 -1.07 -4.04
N SER A 163 11.02 -1.62 -3.88
CA SER A 163 11.20 -2.92 -3.22
C SER A 163 10.84 -2.88 -1.73
N ALA A 164 10.86 -1.70 -1.10
CA ALA A 164 10.39 -1.53 0.27
C ALA A 164 8.88 -1.79 0.40
N MET A 165 8.11 -1.66 -0.69
CA MET A 165 6.67 -1.98 -0.68
C MET A 165 6.39 -3.44 -0.36
N ASP A 166 7.35 -4.35 -0.60
CA ASP A 166 7.22 -5.77 -0.25
C ASP A 166 7.08 -5.97 1.26
N TYR A 167 7.49 -4.98 2.07
CA TYR A 167 7.42 -5.02 3.52
C TYR A 167 6.30 -4.14 4.12
N GLY A 168 5.67 -3.27 3.33
CA GLY A 168 4.57 -2.40 3.76
C GLY A 168 4.52 -1.10 2.96
N ALA A 169 3.55 -0.24 3.26
CA ALA A 169 3.34 1.02 2.57
C ALA A 169 4.58 1.92 2.61
N ILE A 170 4.80 2.63 1.51
CA ILE A 170 5.83 3.65 1.39
C ILE A 170 5.19 5.02 1.20
N LYS A 171 5.81 6.04 1.75
CA LYS A 171 5.60 7.43 1.34
C LYS A 171 6.66 7.77 0.31
N LEU A 172 6.24 8.39 -0.80
CA LEU A 172 7.18 8.91 -1.80
C LEU A 172 7.96 10.12 -1.22
N PRO A 173 9.32 10.10 -1.19
CA PRO A 173 10.12 11.12 -0.50
C PRO A 173 10.01 12.51 -1.10
N GLU A 174 9.72 12.62 -2.39
CA GLU A 174 9.56 13.89 -3.09
C GLU A 174 8.23 14.59 -2.76
N THR A 175 7.31 13.90 -2.10
CA THR A 175 6.00 14.44 -1.76
C THR A 175 6.00 15.06 -0.36
N GLY A 176 5.00 15.87 -0.03
CA GLY A 176 4.95 16.57 1.26
C GLY A 176 4.71 15.61 2.44
N PHE A 177 5.08 16.05 3.64
CA PHE A 177 4.68 15.42 4.90
C PHE A 177 3.43 16.09 5.47
N PRO A 178 2.69 15.43 6.39
CA PRO A 178 1.45 15.99 6.91
C PRO A 178 1.65 17.19 7.84
N TRP A 179 2.85 17.46 8.34
CA TRP A 179 3.19 18.69 9.09
C TRP A 179 3.60 19.86 8.19
N GLN A 180 3.64 19.68 6.87
CA GLN A 180 3.94 20.73 5.92
C GLN A 180 2.65 21.36 5.40
N ASP A 181 2.70 22.66 5.11
CA ASP A 181 1.59 23.39 4.52
C ASP A 181 1.44 23.06 3.03
N ASN A 182 0.20 23.00 2.57
CA ASN A 182 -0.16 22.73 1.17
C ASN A 182 0.48 21.43 0.66
N ALA A 183 0.55 20.41 1.52
CA ALA A 183 1.19 19.14 1.23
C ALA A 183 0.24 18.16 0.55
N ASN A 184 0.76 17.34 -0.36
CA ASN A 184 0.15 16.06 -0.73
C ASN A 184 1.05 14.95 -0.18
N THR A 185 0.63 14.30 0.90
CA THR A 185 1.33 13.14 1.44
C THR A 185 0.97 11.93 0.59
N TYR A 186 1.88 11.49 -0.28
CA TYR A 186 1.59 10.42 -1.23
C TYR A 186 2.10 9.08 -0.72
N ILE A 187 1.18 8.14 -0.49
CA ILE A 187 1.46 6.83 0.09
C ILE A 187 1.07 5.75 -0.93
N ALA A 188 1.99 4.85 -1.24
CA ALA A 188 1.77 3.72 -2.14
C ALA A 188 1.97 2.41 -1.39
N ALA A 189 1.11 1.42 -1.67
CA ALA A 189 1.30 0.06 -1.20
C ALA A 189 0.77 -0.96 -2.20
N HIS A 190 1.28 -2.18 -2.10
CA HIS A 190 0.79 -3.28 -2.93
C HIS A 190 -0.68 -3.58 -2.65
N ARG A 191 -1.38 -3.98 -3.72
CA ARG A 191 -2.76 -4.49 -3.63
C ARG A 191 -2.79 -5.84 -2.92
N LEU A 192 -1.97 -6.78 -3.39
CA LEU A 192 -1.86 -8.14 -2.85
C LEU A 192 -0.74 -8.27 -1.81
N GLY A 193 0.44 -7.74 -2.10
CA GLY A 193 1.60 -7.86 -1.23
C GLY A 193 2.07 -9.31 -1.01
N TRP A 194 2.91 -9.50 0.01
CA TRP A 194 3.57 -10.79 0.27
C TRP A 194 3.11 -11.38 1.61
N PRO A 195 2.59 -12.62 1.63
CA PRO A 195 2.24 -13.30 2.87
C PRO A 195 3.35 -13.27 3.92
N GLY A 196 2.99 -12.97 5.17
CA GLY A 196 3.94 -12.89 6.29
C GLY A 196 4.66 -11.55 6.42
N THR A 197 4.35 -10.55 5.59
CA THR A 197 4.83 -9.18 5.72
C THR A 197 3.68 -8.20 5.99
N ALA A 198 3.98 -6.95 6.37
CA ALA A 198 2.93 -5.94 6.52
C ALA A 198 2.34 -5.48 5.18
N SER A 199 2.94 -5.83 4.05
CA SER A 199 2.36 -5.54 2.72
C SER A 199 1.21 -6.47 2.36
N HIS A 200 1.08 -7.61 3.04
CA HIS A 200 0.07 -8.62 2.73
C HIS A 200 -1.34 -8.05 2.84
N HIS A 201 -2.00 -7.91 1.70
CA HIS A 201 -3.33 -7.33 1.55
C HIS A 201 -3.49 -5.93 2.16
N GLN A 202 -2.39 -5.16 2.32
CA GLN A 202 -2.44 -3.90 3.04
C GLN A 202 -3.37 -2.89 2.37
N PHE A 203 -3.28 -2.73 1.05
CA PHE A 203 -4.24 -1.94 0.26
C PHE A 203 -5.21 -2.82 -0.53
N TYR A 204 -5.51 -4.04 -0.07
CA TYR A 204 -6.46 -4.97 -0.70
C TYR A 204 -7.93 -4.54 -0.60
N ASP A 205 -8.26 -3.59 0.26
CA ASP A 205 -9.64 -3.08 0.36
C ASP A 205 -9.74 -1.59 0.02
N LEU A 206 -8.68 -0.98 -0.53
CA LEU A 206 -8.66 0.46 -0.84
C LEU A 206 -9.82 0.96 -1.75
N PRO A 207 -10.28 0.22 -2.79
CA PRO A 207 -11.49 0.55 -3.57
C PRO A 207 -12.82 0.45 -2.81
N LEU A 208 -12.84 -0.12 -1.60
CA LEU A 208 -14.04 -0.11 -0.75
C LEU A 208 -14.26 1.22 -0.03
N LEU A 209 -13.25 2.10 -0.01
CA LEU A 209 -13.41 3.42 0.62
C LEU A 209 -14.44 4.27 -0.12
N ALA A 210 -15.26 4.97 0.65
CA ALA A 210 -16.26 5.92 0.19
C ALA A 210 -15.85 7.37 0.54
N LYS A 211 -16.47 8.35 -0.15
CA LYS A 211 -16.30 9.76 0.23
C LYS A 211 -16.77 9.98 1.67
N GLY A 212 -15.96 10.69 2.44
CA GLY A 212 -16.20 10.96 3.86
C GLY A 212 -15.54 9.97 4.82
N ASP A 213 -15.07 8.82 4.35
CA ASP A 213 -14.29 7.89 5.17
C ASP A 213 -13.03 8.57 5.71
N VAL A 214 -12.64 8.16 6.91
CA VAL A 214 -11.59 8.84 7.68
C VAL A 214 -10.26 8.11 7.51
N ILE A 215 -9.22 8.89 7.27
CA ILE A 215 -7.83 8.45 7.25
C ILE A 215 -7.08 9.23 8.33
N TYR A 216 -6.35 8.53 9.17
CA TYR A 216 -5.46 9.14 10.17
C TYR A 216 -4.02 8.93 9.77
N LEU A 217 -3.24 10.00 9.78
CA LEU A 217 -1.80 9.94 9.78
C LEU A 217 -1.26 10.36 11.14
N GLY A 218 -0.22 9.70 11.59
CA GLY A 218 0.41 9.94 12.88
C GLY A 218 1.91 10.11 12.75
N ASP A 219 2.49 11.03 13.51
CA ASP A 219 3.94 11.21 13.58
C ASP A 219 4.54 10.76 14.92
N VAL A 220 5.88 10.83 15.02
CA VAL A 220 6.65 10.44 16.21
C VAL A 220 6.36 11.32 17.44
N ASN A 221 5.94 12.58 17.23
CA ASN A 221 5.59 13.47 18.34
C ASN A 221 4.27 13.04 18.99
N GLY A 222 3.47 12.19 18.33
CA GLY A 222 2.13 11.82 18.75
C GLY A 222 1.04 12.71 18.14
N THR A 223 1.40 13.64 17.25
CA THR A 223 0.42 14.44 16.51
C THR A 223 -0.38 13.53 15.59
N THR A 224 -1.69 13.78 15.52
CA THR A 224 -2.60 13.07 14.63
C THR A 224 -3.20 14.04 13.62
N TYR A 225 -3.10 13.69 12.34
CA TYR A 225 -3.65 14.42 11.21
C TYR A 225 -4.85 13.65 10.69
N THR A 226 -6.04 14.25 10.76
CA THR A 226 -7.27 13.60 10.33
C THR A 226 -7.64 14.10 8.94
N TYR A 227 -7.90 13.16 8.03
CA TYR A 227 -8.32 13.41 6.66
C TYR A 227 -9.67 12.77 6.38
N LYS A 228 -10.44 13.34 5.45
CA LYS A 228 -11.66 12.74 4.91
C LYS A 228 -11.54 12.52 3.41
N VAL A 229 -11.89 11.32 2.95
CA VAL A 229 -11.88 10.98 1.52
C VAL A 229 -12.77 11.97 0.75
N SER A 230 -12.19 12.62 -0.26
CA SER A 230 -12.84 13.64 -1.08
C SER A 230 -12.98 13.23 -2.55
N GLY A 231 -12.20 12.25 -3.01
CA GLY A 231 -12.35 11.73 -4.37
C GLY A 231 -11.44 10.56 -4.71
N PHE A 232 -11.60 10.10 -5.94
CA PHE A 232 -10.90 8.94 -6.48
C PHE A 232 -10.35 9.27 -7.86
N LYS A 233 -9.25 8.63 -8.25
CA LYS A 233 -8.66 8.71 -9.59
C LYS A 233 -8.19 7.35 -10.04
N GLU A 234 -8.31 7.12 -11.34
CA GLU A 234 -7.64 6.03 -12.03
C GLU A 234 -6.72 6.64 -13.06
N ILE A 235 -5.46 6.22 -13.06
CA ILE A 235 -4.44 6.73 -13.98
C ILE A 235 -3.59 5.57 -14.49
N THR A 236 -2.90 5.82 -15.59
CA THR A 236 -1.88 4.91 -16.10
C THR A 236 -0.62 4.98 -15.24
N ALA A 237 0.18 3.91 -15.24
CA ALA A 237 1.34 3.77 -14.37
C ALA A 237 2.45 4.83 -14.57
N ASN A 238 2.46 5.53 -15.69
CA ASN A 238 3.46 6.56 -16.04
C ASN A 238 3.01 7.99 -15.70
N GLU A 239 1.79 8.19 -15.19
CA GLU A 239 1.29 9.51 -14.82
C GLU A 239 1.73 9.90 -13.41
N THR A 240 2.53 10.96 -13.31
CA THR A 240 3.07 11.44 -12.03
C THR A 240 2.38 12.69 -11.49
N TRP A 241 1.58 13.38 -12.30
CA TRP A 241 0.93 14.65 -11.92
C TRP A 241 0.04 14.52 -10.67
N VAL A 242 -0.43 13.30 -10.36
CA VAL A 242 -1.26 13.02 -9.17
C VAL A 242 -0.49 13.17 -7.85
N THR A 243 0.84 13.11 -7.88
CA THR A 243 1.70 13.27 -6.68
C THR A 243 1.88 14.72 -6.29
N ALA A 244 1.60 15.66 -7.20
CA ALA A 244 1.78 17.07 -6.95
C ALA A 244 0.80 17.58 -5.86
N PRO A 245 1.23 18.57 -5.05
CA PRO A 245 0.31 19.29 -4.17
C PRO A 245 -0.71 20.10 -4.97
N GLN A 246 -1.88 20.33 -4.38
CA GLN A 246 -2.92 21.18 -4.97
C GLN A 246 -3.10 22.43 -4.13
N ALA A 247 -3.01 23.59 -4.78
CA ALA A 247 -3.03 24.88 -4.08
C ALA A 247 -4.26 25.04 -3.16
N GLY A 248 -4.00 25.41 -1.91
CA GLY A 248 -5.01 25.61 -0.88
C GLY A 248 -5.53 24.30 -0.26
N ARG A 249 -4.89 23.16 -0.54
CA ARG A 249 -5.30 21.85 -0.02
C ARG A 249 -4.13 21.16 0.68
N ASP A 250 -4.39 20.71 1.90
CA ASP A 250 -3.56 19.73 2.59
C ASP A 250 -4.19 18.35 2.41
N MET A 251 -3.49 17.46 1.73
CA MET A 251 -4.04 16.21 1.23
C MET A 251 -3.18 15.01 1.61
N VAL A 252 -3.83 13.86 1.63
CA VAL A 252 -3.19 12.56 1.50
C VAL A 252 -3.72 11.87 0.25
N SER A 253 -2.83 11.24 -0.51
CA SER A 253 -3.18 10.39 -1.65
C SER A 253 -2.70 8.97 -1.38
N LEU A 254 -3.59 8.00 -1.46
CA LEU A 254 -3.29 6.58 -1.26
C LEU A 254 -3.37 5.85 -2.61
N GLN A 255 -2.30 5.20 -3.03
CA GLN A 255 -2.22 4.52 -4.32
C GLN A 255 -2.07 3.01 -4.16
N THR A 256 -2.86 2.27 -4.94
CA THR A 256 -2.65 0.84 -5.20
C THR A 256 -2.79 0.51 -6.68
N CYS A 257 -2.53 -0.73 -7.07
CA CYS A 257 -2.74 -1.21 -8.44
C CYS A 257 -4.09 -1.90 -8.59
N ILE A 258 -4.70 -1.74 -9.77
CA ILE A 258 -5.88 -2.48 -10.22
C ILE A 258 -5.63 -3.03 -11.63
N GLU A 259 -6.40 -4.03 -12.06
CA GLU A 259 -6.12 -4.75 -13.32
C GLU A 259 -6.24 -3.83 -14.53
N ASN A 260 -7.34 -3.07 -14.60
CA ASN A 260 -7.63 -2.09 -15.65
C ASN A 260 -8.59 -1.02 -15.11
N PHE A 261 -8.90 0.00 -15.93
CA PHE A 261 -9.86 1.05 -15.56
C PHE A 261 -11.23 0.44 -15.20
N GLY A 262 -11.74 0.76 -14.02
CA GLY A 262 -12.98 0.20 -13.48
C GLY A 262 -12.93 -1.28 -13.08
N ASP A 263 -11.81 -1.97 -13.26
CA ASP A 263 -11.65 -3.37 -12.86
C ASP A 263 -10.91 -3.51 -11.52
N TYR A 264 -11.68 -3.38 -10.44
CA TYR A 264 -11.20 -3.43 -9.06
C TYR A 264 -11.06 -4.86 -8.49
N TRP A 265 -11.63 -5.85 -9.18
CA TRP A 265 -11.91 -7.17 -8.61
C TRP A 265 -11.11 -8.29 -9.27
N THR A 266 -10.60 -8.07 -10.48
CA THR A 266 -9.64 -8.99 -11.09
C THR A 266 -8.29 -8.87 -10.37
N MET A 267 -7.82 -10.00 -9.86
CA MET A 267 -6.59 -10.06 -9.05
C MET A 267 -5.35 -10.27 -9.92
N GLY A 268 -5.09 -9.30 -10.79
CA GLY A 268 -3.95 -9.36 -11.71
C GLY A 268 -4.22 -10.28 -12.91
N PRO A 269 -3.17 -10.60 -13.70
CA PRO A 269 -1.76 -10.41 -13.38
C PRO A 269 -1.18 -9.06 -13.85
N ASN A 270 -1.95 -8.23 -14.53
CA ASN A 270 -1.39 -7.16 -15.34
C ASN A 270 -1.20 -5.85 -14.60
N TRP A 271 -2.14 -5.48 -13.72
CA TRP A 271 -2.00 -4.31 -12.85
C TRP A 271 -1.73 -3.00 -13.62
N TYR A 272 -2.41 -2.80 -14.75
CA TYR A 272 -2.10 -1.70 -15.69
C TYR A 272 -2.43 -0.31 -15.14
N VAL A 273 -3.36 -0.23 -14.19
CA VAL A 273 -3.91 1.02 -13.70
C VAL A 273 -3.53 1.24 -12.23
N ARG A 274 -3.36 2.51 -11.87
CA ARG A 274 -3.21 2.96 -10.49
C ARG A 274 -4.54 3.52 -10.03
N TYR A 275 -5.03 2.98 -8.93
CA TYR A 275 -6.19 3.51 -8.22
C TYR A 275 -5.70 4.40 -7.08
N ILE A 276 -6.18 5.65 -7.06
CA ILE A 276 -5.79 6.65 -6.07
C ILE A 276 -7.03 7.12 -5.32
N VAL A 277 -6.97 7.02 -3.99
CA VAL A 277 -7.90 7.68 -3.08
C VAL A 277 -7.29 9.01 -2.66
N GLN A 278 -8.02 10.11 -2.79
CA GLN A 278 -7.62 11.43 -2.31
C GLN A 278 -8.49 11.83 -1.12
N ALA A 279 -7.84 12.38 -0.10
CA ALA A 279 -8.50 12.87 1.10
C ALA A 279 -7.92 14.21 1.55
N ASP A 280 -8.77 15.10 2.06
CA ASP A 280 -8.40 16.43 2.52
C ASP A 280 -8.32 16.48 4.04
N ARG A 281 -7.33 17.20 4.58
CA ARG A 281 -7.11 17.37 6.02
C ARG A 281 -8.26 18.18 6.63
N VAL A 282 -8.85 17.66 7.70
CA VAL A 282 -9.98 18.29 8.40
C VAL A 282 -9.63 18.73 9.82
N SER A 283 -8.65 18.10 10.47
CA SER A 283 -8.15 18.52 11.78
C SER A 283 -6.72 18.04 12.04
N VAL A 284 -6.05 18.70 12.98
CA VAL A 284 -4.75 18.30 13.52
C VAL A 284 -4.82 18.36 15.03
N ASP A 285 -4.61 17.22 15.66
CA ASP A 285 -4.52 17.08 17.10
C ASP A 285 -3.03 16.97 17.47
N ALA A 286 -2.41 18.12 17.73
CA ALA A 286 -1.02 18.19 18.15
C ALA A 286 -0.83 17.53 19.52
N ALA A 287 0.25 16.77 19.68
CA ALA A 287 0.63 16.26 20.99
C ALA A 287 0.92 17.44 21.94
N THR A 288 0.32 17.41 23.12
CA THR A 288 0.55 18.34 24.24
C THR A 288 1.88 18.10 24.93
#